data_AF-A0A849BN43-F1
#
_entry.id   AF-A0A849BN43-F1
#
_cell.length_a   1.000
_cell.length_b   1.000
_cell.length_c   1.000
_cell.angle_alpha   90.00
_cell.angle_beta   90.00
_cell.angle_gamma   90.00
#
_symmetry.space_group_name_H-M   'P 1'
#
loop_
_entity.id
_entity.type
_entity.pdbx_description
1 polymer ?
#
loop_
_entity_poly.entity_id
_entity_poly.type
_entity_poly.pdbx_seq_one_letter_code
_entity_poly.pdbx_strand_id
1 'polypeptide(L)'
;MTTPGATTRGGAEGREGGEAGTAGGGHAGSRAAILAALAANVGIAVTKFLAYLLTSSSAMLAESVHSLADSGNQVLLLVGGARSRRAATPEHPFGFGHERYVYGFVVAVVLFTLGGLFALYEAYEKFQEPEPITAWRWVPVVVLLVAGVMEGLSLRTAVREAGEVRGEQSLPRFVRTARAPELPVVLLEDSAALLGILFALTGVGLTLLTGDGRWDAAGTAAIGLLLTAVAVVLAVEMKSLLVGEGARPAQVRAIEAALPGDGVTGVIHLRTLHLGPEELLVGAKIAVPDAITAAEVAHAIDAAERRVRAAVPIARVIYLEPDLPREPPADGGDRPEAPVAG
;
A
#
# COMPACT_ATOMS: atom_id res chain seq x y z
N MET A 1 13.27 -23.01 60.78
CA MET A 1 13.36 -21.60 61.21
C MET A 1 14.66 -21.05 60.64
N THR A 2 14.53 -20.06 59.75
CA THR A 2 15.54 -19.08 59.28
C THR A 2 16.82 -19.52 58.54
N THR A 3 16.79 -19.37 57.21
CA THR A 3 17.82 -18.70 56.37
C THR A 3 18.14 -17.28 56.91
N PRO A 4 19.27 -16.60 56.59
CA PRO A 4 19.65 -16.22 55.21
C PRO A 4 21.18 -16.04 54.92
N GLY A 5 21.52 -15.79 53.66
CA GLY A 5 22.82 -15.19 53.29
C GLY A 5 23.27 -15.41 51.83
N ALA A 6 22.91 -14.47 50.96
CA ALA A 6 23.40 -14.36 49.58
C ALA A 6 24.61 -13.41 49.52
N THR A 7 25.63 -13.69 48.69
CA THR A 7 26.31 -12.70 47.81
C THR A 7 27.38 -13.29 46.86
N THR A 8 27.11 -13.17 45.56
CA THR A 8 27.93 -12.63 44.44
C THR A 8 29.43 -12.98 44.22
N ARG A 9 29.75 -13.40 42.98
CA ARG A 9 30.72 -12.84 41.99
C ARG A 9 30.52 -13.63 40.68
N GLY A 10 30.08 -13.05 39.55
CA GLY A 10 30.80 -12.17 38.62
C GLY A 10 31.65 -13.03 37.66
N GLY A 11 31.63 -12.96 36.34
CA GLY A 11 30.99 -12.12 35.33
C GLY A 11 31.75 -12.40 34.01
N ALA A 12 31.03 -12.49 32.88
CA ALA A 12 31.62 -12.38 31.55
C ALA A 12 30.47 -12.11 30.55
N GLU A 13 30.04 -10.84 30.51
CA GLU A 13 29.21 -10.30 29.45
C GLU A 13 30.06 -10.19 28.17
N GLY A 14 29.83 -11.12 27.24
CA GLY A 14 30.19 -10.93 25.84
C GLY A 14 29.17 -10.02 25.19
N ARG A 15 29.51 -8.74 25.05
CA ARG A 15 28.80 -7.78 24.20
C ARG A 15 28.97 -8.19 22.74
N GLU A 16 27.93 -8.76 22.15
CA GLU A 16 27.75 -8.74 20.70
C GLU A 16 26.77 -7.62 20.36
N GLY A 17 27.34 -6.48 19.99
CA GLY A 17 26.65 -5.47 19.20
C GLY A 17 26.40 -6.04 17.82
N GLY A 18 25.24 -6.67 17.64
CA GLY A 18 24.67 -6.95 16.33
C GLY A 18 23.91 -5.73 15.85
N GLU A 19 24.42 -5.10 14.79
CA GLU A 19 23.77 -4.01 14.08
C GLU A 19 22.32 -4.38 13.75
N ALA A 20 21.37 -3.60 14.28
CA ALA A 20 19.98 -3.61 13.90
C ALA A 20 19.83 -3.03 12.48
N GLY A 21 20.20 -3.82 11.48
CA GLY A 21 20.03 -3.52 10.07
C GLY A 21 18.55 -3.58 9.65
N THR A 22 17.98 -2.40 9.41
CA THR A 22 17.04 -2.11 8.30
C THR A 22 15.73 -2.90 8.17
N ALA A 23 15.13 -3.40 9.25
CA ALA A 23 13.73 -3.87 9.21
C ALA A 23 12.69 -2.76 9.55
N GLY A 24 13.14 -1.61 10.08
CA GLY A 24 12.24 -0.54 10.57
C GLY A 24 11.99 0.64 9.61
N GLY A 25 12.71 0.73 8.49
CA GLY A 25 12.67 1.92 7.61
C GLY A 25 11.37 2.10 6.82
N GLY A 26 10.83 1.02 6.25
CA GLY A 26 9.65 1.09 5.37
C GLY A 26 8.35 1.53 6.09
N HIS A 27 8.18 1.14 7.35
CA HIS A 27 7.02 1.51 8.16
C HIS A 27 7.01 2.97 8.57
N ALA A 28 8.19 3.49 8.93
CA ALA A 28 8.33 4.87 9.37
C ALA A 28 8.05 5.82 8.19
N GLY A 29 8.58 5.51 7.01
CA GLY A 29 8.38 6.32 5.81
C GLY A 29 6.94 6.31 5.30
N SER A 30 6.30 5.14 5.27
CA SER A 30 4.88 5.03 4.94
C SER A 30 4.00 5.86 5.89
N ARG A 31 4.23 5.77 7.20
CA ARG A 31 3.48 6.55 8.19
C ARG A 31 3.70 8.06 8.05
N ALA A 32 4.93 8.49 7.75
CA ALA A 32 5.24 9.91 7.54
C ALA A 32 4.48 10.45 6.32
N ALA A 33 4.45 9.71 5.21
CA ALA A 33 3.68 10.08 4.02
C ALA A 33 2.17 10.19 4.31
N ILE A 34 1.59 9.21 5.01
CA ILE A 34 0.16 9.23 5.38
C ILE A 34 -0.16 10.44 6.29
N LEU A 35 0.72 10.78 7.23
CA LEU A 35 0.52 11.93 8.12
C LEU A 35 0.67 13.27 7.38
N ALA A 36 1.59 13.36 6.42
CA ALA A 36 1.74 14.53 5.56
C ALA A 36 0.49 14.76 4.71
N ALA A 37 -0.02 13.69 4.07
CA ALA A 37 -1.27 13.73 3.30
C ALA A 37 -2.48 14.09 4.17
N LEU A 38 -2.58 13.52 5.37
CA LEU A 38 -3.64 13.88 6.31
C LEU A 38 -3.60 15.36 6.69
N ALA A 39 -2.40 15.90 6.96
CA ALA A 39 -2.23 17.31 7.29
C ALA A 39 -2.57 18.23 6.11
N ALA A 40 -2.23 17.82 4.88
CA ALA A 40 -2.60 18.52 3.66
C ALA A 40 -4.13 18.54 3.48
N ASN A 41 -4.79 17.38 3.49
CA ASN A 41 -6.24 17.27 3.29
C ASN A 41 -7.03 18.04 4.35
N VAL A 42 -6.62 17.96 5.62
CA VAL A 42 -7.26 18.73 6.70
C VAL A 42 -7.08 20.23 6.48
N GLY A 43 -5.89 20.69 6.10
CA GLY A 43 -5.67 22.13 5.86
C GLY A 43 -6.38 22.64 4.61
N ILE A 44 -6.59 21.79 3.59
CA ILE A 44 -7.43 22.11 2.43
C ILE A 44 -8.89 22.25 2.87
N ALA A 45 -9.41 21.32 3.68
CA ALA A 45 -10.76 21.39 4.23
C ALA A 45 -10.96 22.68 5.05
N VAL A 46 -9.99 23.05 5.88
CA VAL A 46 -10.00 24.32 6.64
C VAL A 46 -10.00 25.53 5.69
N THR A 47 -9.15 25.51 4.65
CA THR A 47 -9.08 26.60 3.67
C THR A 47 -10.42 26.80 2.95
N LYS A 48 -11.04 25.71 2.49
CA LYS A 48 -12.37 25.73 1.87
C LYS A 48 -13.46 26.19 2.84
N PHE A 49 -13.39 25.77 4.11
CA PHE A 49 -14.33 26.21 5.14
C PHE A 49 -14.22 27.72 5.43
N LEU A 50 -12.99 28.27 5.49
CA LEU A 50 -12.79 29.71 5.62
C LEU A 50 -13.31 30.48 4.40
N ALA A 51 -13.13 29.94 3.19
CA ALA A 51 -13.71 30.48 1.97
C ALA A 51 -15.25 30.46 2.00
N TYR A 52 -15.86 29.42 2.57
CA TYR A 52 -17.29 29.37 2.86
C TYR A 52 -17.71 30.50 3.80
N LEU A 53 -17.04 30.69 4.95
CA LEU A 53 -17.40 31.76 5.89
C LEU A 53 -17.33 33.16 5.26
N LEU A 54 -16.42 33.35 4.29
CA LEU A 54 -16.29 34.62 3.56
C LEU A 54 -17.38 34.80 2.49
N THR A 55 -17.68 33.75 1.73
CA THR A 55 -18.59 33.82 0.58
C THR A 55 -20.04 33.51 0.91
N SER A 56 -20.29 32.88 2.06
CA SER A 56 -21.58 32.29 2.47
C SER A 56 -22.16 31.33 1.42
N SER A 57 -21.30 30.73 0.59
CA SER A 57 -21.71 29.83 -0.50
C SER A 57 -21.94 28.40 0.00
N SER A 58 -23.15 27.86 -0.19
CA SER A 58 -23.45 26.45 0.11
C SER A 58 -22.55 25.49 -0.67
N ALA A 59 -22.16 25.84 -1.89
CA ALA A 59 -21.21 25.06 -2.69
C ALA A 59 -19.83 24.98 -2.03
N MET A 60 -19.31 26.10 -1.49
CA MET A 60 -18.04 26.10 -0.75
C MET A 60 -18.11 25.29 0.56
N LEU A 61 -19.29 25.27 1.22
CA LEU A 61 -19.49 24.43 2.39
C LEU A 61 -19.46 22.94 2.01
N ALA A 62 -20.18 22.55 0.96
CA ALA A 62 -20.18 21.17 0.45
C ALA A 62 -18.75 20.72 0.08
N GLU A 63 -18.00 21.57 -0.62
CA GLU A 63 -16.59 21.36 -0.96
C GLU A 63 -15.69 21.18 0.28
N SER A 64 -15.94 21.92 1.36
CA SER A 64 -15.17 21.77 2.61
C SER A 64 -15.46 20.45 3.32
N VAL A 65 -16.72 20.02 3.32
CA VAL A 65 -17.12 18.71 3.88
C VAL A 65 -16.55 17.58 3.03
N HIS A 66 -16.50 17.75 1.71
CA HIS A 66 -15.87 16.80 0.80
C HIS A 66 -14.39 16.61 1.10
N SER A 67 -13.59 17.68 1.17
CA SER A 67 -12.16 17.57 1.51
C SER A 67 -11.91 17.07 2.94
N LEU A 68 -12.84 17.30 3.87
CA LEU A 68 -12.79 16.66 5.18
C LEU A 68 -13.04 15.15 5.09
N ALA A 69 -13.97 14.71 4.23
CA ALA A 69 -14.21 13.30 3.97
C ALA A 69 -13.01 12.62 3.29
N ASP A 70 -12.31 13.33 2.40
CA ASP A 70 -11.08 12.85 1.75
C ASP A 70 -9.97 12.57 2.78
N SER A 71 -9.88 13.38 3.84
CA SER A 71 -8.98 13.10 4.99
C SER A 71 -9.28 11.74 5.66
N GLY A 72 -10.49 11.20 5.46
CA GLY A 72 -10.89 9.86 5.86
C GLY A 72 -10.06 8.75 5.21
N ASN A 73 -9.52 8.95 4.01
CA ASN A 73 -8.61 8.01 3.34
C ASN A 73 -7.42 7.68 4.23
N GLN A 74 -6.71 8.72 4.68
CA GLN A 74 -5.51 8.55 5.51
C GLN A 74 -5.86 7.96 6.87
N VAL A 75 -7.00 8.35 7.46
CA VAL A 75 -7.48 7.75 8.71
C VAL A 75 -7.72 6.24 8.54
N LEU A 76 -8.37 5.82 7.46
CA LEU A 76 -8.60 4.41 7.16
C LEU A 76 -7.29 3.65 6.96
N LEU A 77 -6.31 4.21 6.26
CA LEU A 77 -4.98 3.60 6.11
C LEU A 77 -4.28 3.45 7.47
N LEU A 78 -4.34 4.47 8.34
CA LEU A 78 -3.79 4.40 9.70
C LEU A 78 -4.49 3.33 10.55
N VAL A 79 -5.83 3.23 10.46
CA VAL A 79 -6.61 2.19 11.16
C VAL A 79 -6.26 0.81 10.64
N GLY A 80 -6.19 0.60 9.32
CA GLY A 80 -5.78 -0.67 8.72
C GLY A 80 -4.38 -1.08 9.14
N GLY A 81 -3.43 -0.13 9.13
CA GLY A 81 -2.09 -0.31 9.67
C GLY A 81 -2.11 -0.73 11.14
N ALA A 82 -2.92 -0.09 11.97
CA ALA A 82 -3.06 -0.43 13.39
C ALA A 82 -3.69 -1.80 13.64
N ARG A 83 -4.78 -2.13 12.92
CA ARG A 83 -5.47 -3.42 13.04
C ARG A 83 -4.63 -4.58 12.55
N SER A 84 -3.80 -4.36 11.52
CA SER A 84 -2.94 -5.41 10.99
C SER A 84 -1.87 -5.92 11.97
N ARG A 85 -1.53 -5.13 13.00
CA ARG A 85 -0.57 -5.51 14.04
C ARG A 85 -1.17 -6.34 15.17
N ARG A 86 -2.47 -6.67 15.10
CA ARG A 86 -3.10 -7.55 16.08
C ARG A 86 -2.50 -8.95 16.00
N ALA A 87 -2.29 -9.56 17.16
CA ALA A 87 -1.80 -10.93 17.26
C ALA A 87 -2.81 -11.92 16.67
N ALA A 88 -2.31 -13.09 16.25
CA ALA A 88 -3.13 -14.19 15.77
C ALA A 88 -4.10 -14.70 16.85
N THR A 89 -5.28 -15.12 16.40
CA THR A 89 -6.30 -15.79 17.24
C THR A 89 -6.60 -17.18 16.65
N PRO A 90 -7.30 -18.07 17.38
CA PRO A 90 -7.72 -19.35 16.82
C PRO A 90 -8.54 -19.23 15.52
N GLU A 91 -9.38 -18.20 15.40
CA GLU A 91 -10.16 -17.91 14.19
C GLU A 91 -9.31 -17.32 13.06
N HIS A 92 -8.22 -16.63 13.41
CA HIS A 92 -7.28 -16.00 12.48
C HIS A 92 -5.84 -16.47 12.79
N PRO A 93 -5.49 -17.73 12.46
CA PRO A 93 -4.24 -18.36 12.90
C PRO A 93 -2.99 -17.71 12.31
N PHE A 94 -3.13 -17.00 11.18
CA PHE A 94 -2.04 -16.25 10.54
C PHE A 94 -2.03 -14.76 10.91
N GLY A 95 -2.86 -14.34 11.88
CA GLY A 95 -2.97 -12.94 12.27
C GLY A 95 -3.79 -12.09 11.30
N PHE A 96 -3.59 -10.77 11.40
CA PHE A 96 -4.44 -9.76 10.77
C PHE A 96 -3.72 -8.95 9.68
N GLY A 97 -2.59 -9.43 9.15
CA GLY A 97 -1.78 -8.69 8.17
C GLY A 97 -2.57 -8.15 6.97
N HIS A 98 -3.52 -8.95 6.46
CA HIS A 98 -4.43 -8.61 5.36
C HIS A 98 -5.35 -7.41 5.63
N GLU A 99 -5.54 -6.98 6.89
CA GLU A 99 -6.34 -5.78 7.20
C GLU A 99 -5.83 -4.56 6.44
N ARG A 100 -4.52 -4.41 6.21
CA ARG A 100 -3.99 -3.30 5.40
C ARG A 100 -4.53 -3.32 3.97
N TYR A 101 -4.62 -4.50 3.35
CA TYR A 101 -5.15 -4.66 1.99
C TYR A 101 -6.64 -4.38 1.96
N VAL A 102 -7.39 -4.85 2.96
CA VAL A 102 -8.83 -4.56 3.08
C VAL A 102 -9.07 -3.05 3.19
N TYR A 103 -8.37 -2.36 4.08
CA TYR A 103 -8.53 -0.91 4.25
C TYR A 103 -8.06 -0.13 3.02
N GLY A 104 -6.96 -0.52 2.37
CA GLY A 104 -6.53 0.07 1.11
C GLY A 104 -7.55 -0.13 -0.02
N PHE A 105 -8.18 -1.31 -0.09
CA PHE A 105 -9.26 -1.60 -1.02
C PHE A 105 -10.52 -0.77 -0.75
N VAL A 106 -10.91 -0.61 0.52
CA VAL A 106 -12.05 0.24 0.91
C VAL A 106 -11.80 1.69 0.49
N VAL A 107 -10.59 2.22 0.71
CA VAL A 107 -10.21 3.56 0.23
C VAL A 107 -10.35 3.66 -1.29
N ALA A 108 -9.78 2.70 -2.04
CA ALA A 108 -9.83 2.66 -3.49
C ALA A 108 -11.25 2.60 -4.06
N VAL A 109 -12.11 1.73 -3.52
CA VAL A 109 -13.44 1.48 -4.08
C VAL A 109 -14.47 2.48 -3.55
N VAL A 110 -14.48 2.77 -2.25
CA VAL A 110 -15.54 3.59 -1.66
C VAL A 110 -15.24 5.05 -1.90
N LEU A 111 -14.09 5.54 -1.47
CA LEU A 111 -13.86 6.98 -1.38
C LEU A 111 -13.56 7.60 -2.75
N PHE A 112 -12.69 6.99 -3.56
CA PHE A 112 -12.44 7.51 -4.92
C PHE A 112 -13.62 7.36 -5.87
N THR A 113 -14.35 6.24 -5.83
CA THR A 113 -15.53 6.07 -6.71
C THR A 113 -16.63 7.06 -6.32
N LEU A 114 -16.90 7.23 -5.02
CA LEU A 114 -17.88 8.21 -4.57
C LEU A 114 -17.47 9.64 -4.96
N GLY A 115 -16.20 10.01 -4.78
CA GLY A 115 -15.69 11.32 -5.19
C GLY A 115 -15.77 11.53 -6.72
N GLY A 116 -15.37 10.54 -7.50
CA GLY A 116 -15.43 10.60 -8.96
C GLY A 116 -16.87 10.69 -9.50
N LEU A 117 -17.78 9.86 -9.00
CA LEU A 117 -19.19 9.90 -9.39
C LEU A 117 -19.89 11.18 -8.94
N PHE A 118 -19.57 11.68 -7.75
CA PHE A 118 -20.09 12.95 -7.27
C PHE A 118 -19.64 14.11 -8.15
N ALA A 119 -18.35 14.17 -8.52
CA ALA A 119 -17.84 15.18 -9.44
C ALA A 119 -18.48 15.07 -10.84
N LEU A 120 -18.71 13.86 -11.35
CA LEU A 120 -19.43 13.68 -12.62
C LEU A 120 -20.89 14.15 -12.54
N TYR A 121 -21.55 13.90 -11.41
CA TYR A 121 -22.91 14.39 -11.15
C TYR A 121 -22.95 15.92 -11.08
N GLU A 122 -22.03 16.54 -10.33
CA GLU A 122 -21.91 18.01 -10.26
C GLU A 122 -21.62 18.62 -11.63
N ALA A 123 -20.74 17.99 -12.42
CA ALA A 123 -20.47 18.43 -13.77
C ALA A 123 -21.71 18.38 -14.66
N TYR A 124 -22.52 17.31 -14.54
CA TYR A 124 -23.80 17.21 -15.24
C TYR A 124 -24.75 18.34 -14.85
N GLU A 125 -24.90 18.66 -13.56
CA GLU A 125 -25.71 19.79 -13.11
C GLU A 125 -25.19 21.12 -13.67
N LYS A 126 -23.88 21.38 -13.62
CA LYS A 126 -23.26 22.60 -14.18
C LYS A 126 -23.43 22.72 -15.70
N PHE A 127 -23.50 21.61 -16.43
CA PHE A 127 -23.80 21.64 -17.87
C PHE A 127 -25.26 21.99 -18.16
N GLN A 128 -26.17 21.53 -17.31
CA GLN A 128 -27.61 21.82 -17.42
C GLN A 128 -27.91 23.28 -17.08
N GLU A 129 -27.24 23.82 -16.06
CA GLU A 129 -27.38 25.21 -15.61
C GLU A 129 -26.00 25.90 -15.51
N PRO A 130 -25.43 26.35 -16.65
CA PRO A 130 -24.11 26.99 -16.65
C PRO A 130 -24.18 28.40 -16.04
N GLU A 131 -23.83 28.53 -14.76
CA GLU A 131 -23.78 29.82 -14.09
C GLU A 131 -22.38 30.46 -14.15
N PRO A 132 -22.28 31.75 -14.51
CA PRO A 132 -21.01 32.47 -14.44
C PRO A 132 -20.61 32.77 -12.99
N ILE A 133 -19.30 32.88 -12.73
CA ILE A 133 -18.78 33.30 -11.42
C ILE A 133 -18.92 34.83 -11.30
N THR A 134 -19.99 35.28 -10.65
CA THR A 134 -20.37 36.70 -10.58
C THR A 134 -19.75 37.43 -9.40
N ALA A 135 -19.64 36.79 -8.23
CA ALA A 135 -19.09 37.36 -7.00
C ALA A 135 -17.86 36.57 -6.52
N TRP A 136 -16.99 37.24 -5.73
CA TRP A 136 -15.82 36.60 -5.09
C TRP A 136 -14.89 35.84 -6.05
N ARG A 137 -14.72 36.34 -7.29
CA ARG A 137 -13.97 35.71 -8.39
C ARG A 137 -12.55 35.24 -8.04
N TRP A 138 -11.90 35.90 -7.09
CA TRP A 138 -10.54 35.55 -6.66
C TRP A 138 -10.51 34.38 -5.66
N VAL A 139 -11.60 34.11 -4.94
CA VAL A 139 -11.65 33.13 -3.85
C VAL A 139 -11.40 31.70 -4.36
N PRO A 140 -12.10 31.19 -5.40
CA PRO A 140 -11.85 29.85 -5.91
C PRO A 140 -10.40 29.66 -6.38
N VAL A 141 -9.83 30.69 -7.02
CA VAL A 141 -8.44 30.67 -7.49
C VAL A 141 -7.46 30.56 -6.33
N VAL A 142 -7.64 31.39 -5.28
CA VAL A 142 -6.76 31.34 -4.09
C VAL A 142 -6.89 30.01 -3.36
N VAL A 143 -8.10 29.48 -3.20
CA VAL A 143 -8.33 28.17 -2.57
C VAL A 143 -7.61 27.06 -3.35
N LEU A 144 -7.73 27.05 -4.68
CA LEU A 144 -7.05 26.07 -5.54
C LEU A 144 -5.52 26.20 -5.49
N LEU A 145 -4.99 27.42 -5.43
CA LEU A 145 -3.54 27.63 -5.29
C LEU A 145 -3.01 27.16 -3.94
N VAL A 146 -3.73 27.46 -2.85
CA VAL A 146 -3.36 26.96 -1.51
C VAL A 146 -3.42 25.44 -1.50
N ALA A 147 -4.49 24.84 -2.03
CA ALA A 147 -4.60 23.39 -2.15
C ALA A 147 -3.43 22.80 -2.96
N GLY A 148 -3.08 23.39 -4.11
CA GLY A 148 -1.96 22.93 -4.93
C GLY A 148 -0.62 22.97 -4.20
N VAL A 149 -0.40 23.97 -3.34
CA VAL A 149 0.79 24.01 -2.48
C VAL A 149 0.76 22.91 -1.43
N MET A 150 -0.37 22.71 -0.75
CA MET A 150 -0.51 21.68 0.29
C MET A 150 -0.34 20.27 -0.26
N GLU A 151 -1.03 19.95 -1.36
CA GLU A 151 -0.87 18.70 -2.10
C GLU A 151 0.55 18.51 -2.63
N GLY A 152 1.15 19.58 -3.18
CA GLY A 152 2.52 19.53 -3.67
C GLY A 152 3.54 19.20 -2.57
N LEU A 153 3.33 19.72 -1.36
CA LEU A 153 4.17 19.40 -0.19
C LEU A 153 3.94 17.97 0.30
N SER A 154 2.70 17.49 0.28
CA SER A 154 2.37 16.10 0.60
C SER A 154 3.01 15.14 -0.39
N LEU A 155 2.77 15.35 -1.69
CA LEU A 155 3.34 14.52 -2.77
C LEU A 155 4.86 14.52 -2.72
N ARG A 156 5.50 15.67 -2.47
CA ARG A 156 6.95 15.74 -2.31
C ARG A 156 7.44 14.82 -1.19
N THR A 157 6.71 14.77 -0.07
CA THR A 157 7.02 13.88 1.04
C THR A 157 6.83 12.43 0.63
N ALA A 158 5.68 12.08 0.04
CA ALA A 158 5.39 10.73 -0.43
C ALA A 158 6.42 10.23 -1.46
N VAL A 159 6.84 11.07 -2.41
CA VAL A 159 7.87 10.74 -3.41
C VAL A 159 9.23 10.52 -2.77
N ARG A 160 9.58 11.31 -1.75
CA ARG A 160 10.83 11.12 -1.00
C ARG A 160 10.82 9.77 -0.28
N GLU A 161 9.77 9.48 0.48
CA GLU A 161 9.62 8.22 1.22
C GLU A 161 9.59 7.01 0.28
N ALA A 162 8.89 7.13 -0.86
CA ALA A 162 8.93 6.11 -1.90
C ALA A 162 10.32 5.94 -2.51
N GLY A 163 11.11 7.01 -2.63
CA GLY A 163 12.50 6.97 -3.07
C GLY A 163 13.40 6.10 -2.18
N GLU A 164 13.19 6.14 -0.86
CA GLU A 164 13.95 5.35 0.11
C GLU A 164 13.61 3.84 0.03
N VAL A 165 12.40 3.50 -0.44
CA VAL A 165 11.90 2.11 -0.49
C VAL A 165 11.97 1.48 -1.90
N ARG A 166 11.82 2.28 -2.97
CA ARG A 166 11.74 1.77 -4.35
C ARG A 166 13.09 1.35 -4.94
N GLY A 167 14.21 1.81 -4.36
CA GLY A 167 15.54 1.65 -4.93
C GLY A 167 15.61 2.18 -6.37
N GLU A 168 16.11 1.37 -7.28
CA GLU A 168 16.27 1.71 -8.71
C GLU A 168 14.96 1.68 -9.53
N GLN A 169 13.84 1.26 -8.95
CA GLN A 169 12.58 1.10 -9.70
C GLN A 169 11.94 2.45 -10.01
N SER A 170 11.50 2.69 -11.25
CA SER A 170 10.66 3.85 -11.59
C SER A 170 9.37 3.90 -10.75
N LEU A 171 8.83 5.09 -10.46
CA LEU A 171 7.59 5.27 -9.68
C LEU A 171 6.38 4.45 -10.20
N PRO A 172 6.07 4.40 -11.51
CA PRO A 172 4.94 3.61 -12.00
C PRO A 172 5.11 2.11 -11.73
N ARG A 173 6.35 1.62 -11.86
CA ARG A 173 6.68 0.23 -11.53
C ARG A 173 6.58 -0.03 -10.04
N PHE A 174 7.01 0.92 -9.20
CA PHE A 174 6.87 0.81 -7.75
C PHE A 174 5.39 0.70 -7.35
N VAL A 175 4.52 1.57 -7.86
CA VAL A 175 3.08 1.53 -7.57
C VAL A 175 2.46 0.16 -7.87
N ARG A 176 2.82 -0.47 -9.00
CA ARG A 176 2.32 -1.81 -9.42
C ARG A 176 2.96 -2.99 -8.70
N THR A 177 4.14 -2.82 -8.11
CA THR A 177 4.90 -3.94 -7.52
C THR A 177 5.05 -3.86 -6.01
N ALA A 178 4.65 -2.73 -5.42
CA ALA A 178 4.59 -2.55 -3.99
C ALA A 178 3.58 -3.53 -3.37
N ARG A 179 4.00 -4.17 -2.27
CA ARG A 179 3.14 -5.06 -1.48
C ARG A 179 2.47 -4.33 -0.32
N ALA A 180 2.91 -3.12 -0.01
CA ALA A 180 2.31 -2.25 0.99
C ALA A 180 1.39 -1.26 0.26
N PRO A 181 0.08 -1.21 0.58
CA PRO A 181 -0.88 -0.38 -0.14
C PRO A 181 -0.73 1.12 0.15
N GLU A 182 -0.14 1.50 1.28
CA GLU A 182 -0.23 2.86 1.81
C GLU A 182 0.49 3.90 0.94
N LEU A 183 1.76 3.66 0.59
CA LEU A 183 2.54 4.59 -0.23
C LEU A 183 2.02 4.69 -1.68
N PRO A 184 1.72 3.58 -2.39
CA PRO A 184 1.11 3.64 -3.71
C PRO A 184 -0.22 4.40 -3.75
N VAL A 185 -1.08 4.20 -2.75
CA VAL A 185 -2.37 4.89 -2.65
C VAL A 185 -2.16 6.39 -2.50
N VAL A 186 -1.33 6.83 -1.53
CA VAL A 186 -1.05 8.26 -1.31
C VAL A 186 -0.39 8.91 -2.53
N LEU A 187 0.56 8.22 -3.18
CA LEU A 187 1.20 8.74 -4.40
C LEU A 187 0.20 8.95 -5.54
N LEU A 188 -0.71 8.00 -5.76
CA LEU A 188 -1.74 8.11 -6.80
C LEU A 188 -2.78 9.16 -6.46
N GLU A 189 -3.19 9.25 -5.19
CA GLU A 189 -4.10 10.25 -4.63
C GLU A 189 -3.57 11.66 -4.87
N ASP A 190 -2.43 12.02 -4.29
CA ASP A 190 -1.89 13.38 -4.35
C ASP A 190 -1.54 13.78 -5.79
N SER A 191 -1.09 12.83 -6.62
CA SER A 191 -0.84 13.08 -8.05
C SER A 191 -2.13 13.38 -8.81
N ALA A 192 -3.20 12.63 -8.53
CA ALA A 192 -4.51 12.87 -9.12
C ALA A 192 -5.12 14.18 -8.60
N ALA A 193 -4.93 14.52 -7.34
CA ALA A 193 -5.37 15.78 -6.74
C ALA A 193 -4.70 16.98 -7.45
N LEU A 194 -3.38 16.97 -7.64
CA LEU A 194 -2.68 18.03 -8.37
C LEU A 194 -3.13 18.17 -9.83
N LEU A 195 -3.35 17.05 -10.52
CA LEU A 195 -3.88 17.08 -11.89
C LEU A 195 -5.33 17.58 -11.91
N GLY A 196 -6.14 17.20 -10.92
CA GLY A 196 -7.49 17.72 -10.73
C GLY A 196 -7.51 19.22 -10.46
N ILE A 197 -6.59 19.72 -9.63
CA ILE A 197 -6.39 21.16 -9.38
C ILE A 197 -6.03 21.90 -10.67
N LEU A 198 -5.21 21.30 -11.53
CA LEU A 198 -4.90 21.88 -12.85
C LEU A 198 -6.16 21.98 -13.73
N PHE A 199 -7.00 20.94 -13.76
CA PHE A 199 -8.28 20.96 -14.47
C PHE A 199 -9.23 22.02 -13.89
N ALA A 200 -9.34 22.10 -12.56
CA ALA A 200 -10.16 23.11 -11.87
C ALA A 200 -9.67 24.53 -12.18
N LEU A 201 -8.37 24.80 -12.07
CA LEU A 201 -7.79 26.12 -12.37
C LEU A 201 -8.03 26.51 -13.83
N THR A 202 -7.94 25.56 -14.75
CA THR A 202 -8.22 25.80 -16.17
C THR A 202 -9.70 26.10 -16.40
N GLY A 203 -10.60 25.30 -15.83
CA GLY A 203 -12.05 25.48 -15.97
C GLY A 203 -12.55 26.79 -15.34
N VAL A 204 -12.16 27.06 -14.09
CA VAL A 204 -12.45 28.31 -13.38
C VAL A 204 -11.83 29.51 -14.11
N GLY A 205 -10.56 29.40 -14.52
CA GLY A 205 -9.86 30.47 -15.23
C GLY A 205 -10.53 30.84 -16.55
N LEU A 206 -10.90 29.85 -17.36
CA LEU A 206 -11.62 30.07 -18.62
C LEU A 206 -13.03 30.62 -18.37
N THR A 207 -13.74 30.16 -17.33
CA THR A 207 -15.03 30.72 -16.92
C THR A 207 -14.92 32.20 -16.56
N LEU A 208 -13.87 32.58 -15.82
CA LEU A 208 -13.62 33.97 -15.44
C LEU A 208 -13.24 34.87 -16.63
N LEU A 209 -12.53 34.31 -17.62
CA LEU A 209 -12.10 35.04 -18.81
C LEU A 209 -13.21 35.19 -19.87
N THR A 210 -14.01 34.14 -20.07
CA THR A 210 -15.03 34.08 -21.12
C THR A 210 -16.42 34.46 -20.63
N GLY A 211 -16.68 34.33 -19.32
CA GLY A 211 -18.00 34.43 -18.73
C GLY A 211 -18.90 33.23 -18.96
N ASP A 212 -18.40 32.15 -19.58
CA ASP A 212 -19.16 30.92 -19.86
C ASP A 212 -18.88 29.85 -18.79
N GLY A 213 -19.89 29.51 -17.98
CA GLY A 213 -19.82 28.51 -16.91
C GLY A 213 -19.58 27.08 -17.40
N ARG A 214 -19.73 26.80 -18.70
CA ARG A 214 -19.45 25.48 -19.28
C ARG A 214 -17.99 25.05 -19.14
N TRP A 215 -17.06 26.00 -19.01
CA TRP A 215 -15.66 25.67 -18.79
C TRP A 215 -15.42 25.12 -17.39
N ASP A 216 -16.11 25.64 -16.37
CA ASP A 216 -16.09 25.07 -15.02
C ASP A 216 -16.70 23.67 -15.03
N ALA A 217 -17.84 23.49 -15.70
CA ALA A 217 -18.48 22.18 -15.88
C ALA A 217 -17.54 21.15 -16.54
N ALA A 218 -16.83 21.55 -17.60
CA ALA A 218 -15.86 20.69 -18.28
C ALA A 218 -14.65 20.35 -17.38
N GLY A 219 -14.17 21.31 -16.58
CA GLY A 219 -13.13 21.09 -15.58
C GLY A 219 -13.57 20.07 -14.52
N THR A 220 -14.77 20.24 -13.95
CA THR A 220 -15.37 19.31 -12.98
C THR A 220 -15.56 17.91 -13.60
N ALA A 221 -16.01 17.81 -14.86
CA ALA A 221 -16.14 16.52 -15.55
C ALA A 221 -14.79 15.82 -15.72
N ALA A 222 -13.74 16.55 -16.09
CA ALA A 222 -12.39 16.01 -16.23
C ALA A 222 -11.84 15.47 -14.90
N ILE A 223 -12.14 16.16 -13.78
CA ILE A 223 -11.82 15.68 -12.42
C ILE A 223 -12.57 14.37 -12.12
N GLY A 224 -13.88 14.32 -12.38
CA GLY A 224 -14.68 13.12 -12.13
C GLY A 224 -14.23 11.89 -12.93
N LEU A 225 -13.85 12.08 -14.19
CA LEU A 225 -13.25 11.04 -15.03
C LEU A 225 -11.88 10.59 -14.50
N LEU A 226 -11.04 11.54 -14.10
CA LEU A 226 -9.73 11.26 -13.52
C LEU A 226 -9.85 10.42 -12.24
N LEU A 227 -10.70 10.84 -11.29
CA LEU A 227 -10.90 10.13 -10.03
C LEU A 227 -11.48 8.72 -10.26
N THR A 228 -12.40 8.57 -11.21
CA THR A 228 -12.94 7.26 -11.59
C THR A 228 -11.86 6.35 -12.19
N ALA A 229 -10.99 6.89 -13.06
CA ALA A 229 -9.87 6.12 -13.62
C ALA A 229 -8.88 5.69 -12.52
N VAL A 230 -8.55 6.58 -11.59
CA VAL A 230 -7.69 6.28 -10.43
C VAL A 230 -8.32 5.22 -9.53
N ALA A 231 -9.63 5.33 -9.25
CA ALA A 231 -10.38 4.34 -8.49
C ALA A 231 -10.28 2.95 -9.11
N VAL A 232 -10.47 2.84 -10.44
CA VAL A 232 -10.38 1.57 -11.16
C VAL A 232 -8.97 0.98 -11.08
N VAL A 233 -7.93 1.79 -11.31
CA VAL A 233 -6.53 1.34 -11.19
C VAL A 233 -6.25 0.83 -9.79
N LEU A 234 -6.56 1.62 -8.75
CA LEU A 234 -6.34 1.22 -7.37
C LEU A 234 -7.14 -0.03 -6.99
N ALA A 235 -8.40 -0.14 -7.41
CA ALA A 235 -9.24 -1.30 -7.10
C ALA A 235 -8.68 -2.60 -7.71
N VAL A 236 -8.15 -2.54 -8.93
CA VAL A 236 -7.53 -3.71 -9.58
C VAL A 236 -6.26 -4.14 -8.84
N GLU A 237 -5.39 -3.20 -8.49
CA GLU A 237 -4.14 -3.47 -7.77
C GLU A 237 -4.41 -3.99 -6.35
N MET A 238 -5.32 -3.35 -5.61
CA MET A 238 -5.67 -3.76 -4.24
C MET A 238 -6.38 -5.12 -4.21
N LYS A 239 -7.19 -5.43 -5.23
CA LYS A 239 -7.82 -6.75 -5.36
C LYS A 239 -6.76 -7.85 -5.46
N SER A 240 -5.70 -7.63 -6.25
CA SER A 240 -4.62 -8.61 -6.41
C SER A 240 -3.93 -8.92 -5.07
N LEU A 241 -3.60 -7.88 -4.29
CA LEU A 241 -3.04 -8.04 -2.95
C LEU A 241 -3.98 -8.76 -1.98
N LEU A 242 -5.29 -8.55 -2.09
CA LEU A 242 -6.29 -9.18 -1.24
C LEU A 242 -6.52 -10.66 -1.58
N VAL A 243 -6.48 -11.02 -2.87
CA VAL A 243 -6.49 -12.44 -3.31
C VAL A 243 -5.23 -13.16 -2.83
N GLY A 244 -4.14 -12.42 -2.72
CA GLY A 244 -2.89 -12.87 -2.14
C GLY A 244 -1.85 -13.12 -3.22
N GLU A 245 -0.79 -12.33 -3.16
CA GLU A 245 0.31 -12.41 -4.12
C GLU A 245 1.48 -13.23 -3.59
N GLY A 246 2.18 -13.90 -4.50
CA GLY A 246 3.43 -14.56 -4.20
C GLY A 246 4.59 -13.59 -3.96
N ALA A 247 5.68 -14.14 -3.43
CA ALA A 247 6.93 -13.43 -3.24
C ALA A 247 7.48 -12.90 -4.58
N ARG A 248 8.29 -11.84 -4.52
CA ARG A 248 8.93 -11.29 -5.72
C ARG A 248 9.90 -12.33 -6.33
N PRO A 249 10.16 -12.31 -7.64
CA PRO A 249 11.05 -13.29 -8.29
C PRO A 249 12.43 -13.39 -7.65
N ALA A 250 12.99 -12.28 -7.16
CA ALA A 250 14.26 -12.27 -6.44
C ALA A 250 14.19 -13.03 -5.09
N GLN A 251 13.07 -12.90 -4.37
CA GLN A 251 12.84 -13.61 -3.11
C GLN A 251 12.58 -15.09 -3.37
N VAL A 252 11.82 -15.43 -4.42
CA VAL A 252 11.62 -16.83 -4.83
C VAL A 252 12.96 -17.50 -5.11
N ARG A 253 13.82 -16.88 -5.94
CA ARG A 253 15.17 -17.40 -6.22
C ARG A 253 16.05 -17.52 -4.97
N ALA A 254 15.96 -16.56 -4.05
CA ALA A 254 16.69 -16.62 -2.79
C ALA A 254 16.21 -17.78 -1.91
N ILE A 255 14.91 -18.06 -1.86
CA ILE A 255 14.34 -19.20 -1.15
C ILE A 255 14.77 -20.52 -1.81
N GLU A 256 14.66 -20.63 -3.14
CA GLU A 256 15.10 -21.79 -3.90
C GLU A 256 16.58 -22.11 -3.70
N ALA A 257 17.43 -21.07 -3.63
CA ALA A 257 18.86 -21.23 -3.37
C ALA A 257 19.17 -21.58 -1.90
N ALA A 258 18.32 -21.17 -0.95
CA ALA A 258 18.54 -21.39 0.48
C ALA A 258 18.01 -22.76 0.97
N LEU A 259 17.04 -23.35 0.27
CA LEU A 259 16.43 -24.62 0.66
C LEU A 259 17.42 -25.82 0.62
N PRO A 260 18.23 -26.02 -0.45
CA PRO A 260 19.22 -27.10 -0.49
C PRO A 260 20.27 -27.03 0.61
N GLY A 261 20.78 -28.19 1.02
CA GLY A 261 21.81 -28.33 2.06
C GLY A 261 21.86 -29.77 2.59
N ASP A 262 22.53 -29.99 3.73
CA ASP A 262 22.61 -31.34 4.33
C ASP A 262 21.21 -31.94 4.54
N GLY A 263 20.96 -33.07 3.88
CA GLY A 263 19.68 -33.78 3.92
C GLY A 263 18.58 -33.26 2.98
N VAL A 264 18.78 -32.12 2.30
CA VAL A 264 17.86 -31.58 1.26
C VAL A 264 18.59 -31.47 -0.07
N THR A 265 18.25 -32.38 -0.98
CA THR A 265 18.91 -32.51 -2.29
C THR A 265 18.37 -31.55 -3.34
N GLY A 266 17.15 -31.03 -3.16
CA GLY A 266 16.54 -30.10 -4.10
C GLY A 266 15.16 -29.63 -3.68
N VAL A 267 14.57 -28.78 -4.52
CA VAL A 267 13.21 -28.24 -4.37
C VAL A 267 12.35 -28.83 -5.47
N ILE A 268 11.27 -29.53 -5.09
CA ILE A 268 10.33 -30.14 -6.03
C ILE A 268 9.25 -29.12 -6.41
N HIS A 269 8.73 -28.42 -5.41
CA HIS A 269 7.66 -27.44 -5.58
C HIS A 269 7.80 -26.31 -4.55
N LEU A 270 7.53 -25.08 -4.97
CA LEU A 270 7.58 -23.90 -4.10
C LEU A 270 6.37 -23.01 -4.38
N ARG A 271 5.58 -22.73 -3.35
CA ARG A 271 4.52 -21.72 -3.35
C ARG A 271 4.76 -20.73 -2.24
N THR A 272 4.49 -19.47 -2.53
CA THR A 272 4.62 -18.39 -1.56
C THR A 272 3.37 -17.53 -1.59
N LEU A 273 3.04 -16.94 -0.44
CA LEU A 273 1.88 -16.09 -0.27
C LEU A 273 2.17 -15.00 0.75
N HIS A 274 1.92 -13.74 0.41
CA HIS A 274 1.96 -12.64 1.37
C HIS A 274 0.75 -12.71 2.30
N LEU A 275 0.99 -12.89 3.59
CA LEU A 275 -0.02 -12.77 4.65
C LEU A 275 -0.19 -11.32 5.14
N GLY A 276 0.76 -10.47 4.75
CA GLY A 276 0.82 -9.03 4.94
C GLY A 276 2.05 -8.50 4.19
N PRO A 277 2.27 -7.17 4.17
CA PRO A 277 3.38 -6.61 3.38
C PRO A 277 4.75 -7.09 3.88
N GLU A 278 4.88 -7.34 5.18
CA GLU A 278 6.11 -7.78 5.84
C GLU A 278 6.09 -9.26 6.28
N GLU A 279 5.08 -10.02 5.87
CA GLU A 279 4.91 -11.41 6.27
C GLU A 279 4.60 -12.32 5.09
N LEU A 280 5.49 -13.29 4.88
CA LEU A 280 5.43 -14.25 3.79
C LEU A 280 5.27 -15.67 4.35
N LEU A 281 4.29 -16.38 3.80
CA LEU A 281 4.13 -17.82 3.94
C LEU A 281 4.91 -18.49 2.81
N VAL A 282 5.71 -19.50 3.17
CA VAL A 282 6.48 -20.35 2.27
C VAL A 282 6.01 -21.78 2.45
N GLY A 283 5.39 -22.35 1.41
CA GLY A 283 5.06 -23.76 1.35
C GLY A 283 5.93 -24.42 0.29
N ALA A 284 6.77 -25.38 0.67
CA ALA A 284 7.66 -26.04 -0.27
C ALA A 284 7.65 -27.56 -0.08
N LYS A 285 7.73 -28.27 -1.19
CA LYS A 285 8.06 -29.70 -1.21
C LYS A 285 9.54 -29.84 -1.53
N ILE A 286 10.27 -30.52 -0.66
CA ILE A 286 11.73 -30.65 -0.72
C ILE A 286 12.12 -32.10 -0.96
N ALA A 287 13.13 -32.32 -1.80
CA ALA A 287 13.63 -33.65 -2.13
C ALA A 287 14.63 -34.12 -1.06
N VAL A 288 14.37 -35.27 -0.46
CA VAL A 288 15.27 -35.92 0.50
C VAL A 288 15.81 -37.24 -0.05
N PRO A 289 16.98 -37.73 0.40
CA PRO A 289 17.54 -39.02 -0.03
C PRO A 289 16.65 -40.21 0.37
N ASP A 290 16.64 -41.29 -0.42
CA ASP A 290 15.80 -42.48 -0.18
C ASP A 290 16.11 -43.21 1.15
N ALA A 291 17.36 -43.13 1.62
CA ALA A 291 17.85 -43.83 2.81
C ALA A 291 18.09 -42.88 3.99
N ILE A 292 17.22 -41.88 4.18
CA ILE A 292 17.27 -40.92 5.29
C ILE A 292 16.34 -41.36 6.44
N THR A 293 16.80 -41.21 7.67
CA THR A 293 15.95 -41.46 8.85
C THR A 293 15.02 -40.29 9.14
N ALA A 294 13.91 -40.54 9.84
CA ALA A 294 12.97 -39.48 10.23
C ALA A 294 13.63 -38.37 11.08
N ALA A 295 14.60 -38.72 11.93
CA ALA A 295 15.35 -37.75 12.72
C ALA A 295 16.24 -36.85 11.86
N GLU A 296 16.92 -37.42 10.86
CA GLU A 296 17.73 -36.66 9.92
C GLU A 296 16.87 -35.73 9.04
N VAL A 297 15.68 -36.19 8.61
CA VAL A 297 14.73 -35.34 7.89
C VAL A 297 14.29 -34.15 8.74
N ALA A 298 13.95 -34.37 10.01
CA ALA A 298 13.56 -33.28 10.91
C ALA A 298 14.69 -32.24 11.07
N HIS A 299 15.93 -32.70 11.27
CA HIS A 299 17.09 -31.80 11.34
C HIS A 299 17.37 -31.06 10.02
N ALA A 300 17.18 -31.72 8.88
CA ALA A 300 17.32 -31.12 7.56
C ALA A 300 16.27 -30.02 7.32
N ILE A 301 15.02 -30.26 7.71
CA ILE A 301 13.92 -29.27 7.68
C ILE A 301 14.26 -28.07 8.56
N ASP A 302 14.63 -28.29 9.82
CA ASP A 302 14.99 -27.21 10.75
C ASP A 302 16.16 -26.35 10.21
N ALA A 303 17.15 -27.00 9.58
CA ALA A 303 18.28 -26.31 8.97
C ALA A 303 17.86 -25.50 7.74
N ALA A 304 17.00 -26.06 6.88
CA ALA A 304 16.45 -25.38 5.72
C ALA A 304 15.62 -24.16 6.12
N GLU A 305 14.77 -24.28 7.15
CA GLU A 305 14.00 -23.15 7.68
C GLU A 305 14.90 -22.01 8.16
N ARG A 306 15.97 -22.31 8.90
CA ARG A 306 16.94 -21.29 9.34
C ARG A 306 17.61 -20.58 8.16
N ARG A 307 18.01 -21.32 7.12
CA ARG A 307 18.61 -20.74 5.91
C ARG A 307 17.62 -19.84 5.16
N VAL A 308 16.37 -20.29 5.01
CA VAL A 308 15.30 -19.50 4.36
C VAL A 308 15.03 -18.22 5.14
N ARG A 309 14.93 -18.27 6.47
CA ARG A 309 14.73 -17.08 7.31
C ARG A 309 15.90 -16.10 7.23
N ALA A 310 17.13 -16.61 7.13
CA ALA A 310 18.31 -15.77 6.95
C ALA A 310 18.33 -15.08 5.57
N ALA A 311 17.97 -15.80 4.51
CA ALA A 311 17.96 -15.29 3.15
C ALA A 311 16.78 -14.33 2.88
N VAL A 312 15.61 -14.62 3.44
CA VAL A 312 14.38 -13.83 3.30
C VAL A 312 13.74 -13.63 4.68
N PRO A 313 14.12 -12.56 5.41
CA PRO A 313 13.64 -12.32 6.78
C PRO A 313 12.12 -12.23 6.97
N ILE A 314 11.39 -11.86 5.90
CA ILE A 314 9.93 -11.80 5.92
C ILE A 314 9.26 -13.19 5.81
N ALA A 315 9.99 -14.27 5.54
CA ALA A 315 9.48 -15.64 5.52
C ALA A 315 9.21 -16.14 6.95
N ARG A 316 8.10 -15.70 7.54
CA ARG A 316 7.78 -15.96 8.95
C ARG A 316 7.10 -17.31 9.15
N VAL A 317 6.26 -17.72 8.20
CA VAL A 317 5.54 -19.01 8.22
C VAL A 317 6.14 -19.90 7.14
N ILE A 318 6.71 -21.04 7.54
CA ILE A 318 7.37 -21.97 6.61
C ILE A 318 6.79 -23.36 6.85
N TYR A 319 6.35 -24.01 5.78
CA TYR A 319 5.91 -25.40 5.76
C TYR A 319 6.73 -26.14 4.72
N LEU A 320 7.58 -27.06 5.18
CA LEU A 320 8.40 -27.92 4.32
C LEU A 320 7.87 -29.36 4.37
N GLU A 321 7.45 -29.87 3.22
CA GLU A 321 7.01 -31.26 3.06
C GLU A 321 8.16 -32.06 2.41
N PRO A 322 8.74 -33.05 3.11
CA PRO A 322 9.73 -33.93 2.50
C PRO A 322 9.06 -34.91 1.53
N ASP A 323 9.65 -35.10 0.35
CA ASP A 323 9.24 -36.11 -0.62
C ASP A 323 10.47 -36.68 -1.33
N LEU A 324 10.28 -37.79 -2.04
CA LEU A 324 11.33 -38.42 -2.82
C LEU A 324 11.45 -37.73 -4.20
N PRO A 325 12.66 -37.59 -4.74
CA PRO A 325 12.84 -37.11 -6.10
C PRO A 325 12.20 -38.10 -7.08
N ARG A 326 11.12 -37.67 -7.76
CA ARG A 326 10.52 -38.43 -8.86
C ARG A 326 11.04 -37.87 -10.17
N GLU A 327 11.42 -38.74 -11.11
CA GLU A 327 11.60 -38.30 -12.49
C GLU A 327 10.28 -37.69 -12.99
N PRO A 328 10.32 -36.54 -13.70
CA PRO A 328 9.12 -35.97 -14.28
C PRO A 328 8.44 -37.02 -15.17
N PRO A 329 7.10 -37.11 -15.17
CA PRO A 329 6.39 -38.05 -16.03
C PRO A 329 6.86 -37.86 -17.48
N ALA A 330 7.10 -38.96 -18.20
CA ALA A 330 7.55 -38.92 -19.60
C ALA A 330 6.55 -38.25 -20.56
N ASP A 331 5.34 -37.93 -20.10
CA ASP A 331 4.33 -37.15 -20.80
C ASP A 331 4.20 -35.77 -20.13
N GLY A 332 4.37 -34.70 -20.91
CA GLY A 332 4.42 -33.30 -20.48
C GLY A 332 3.11 -32.72 -19.94
N GLY A 333 2.41 -33.45 -19.06
CA GLY A 333 1.19 -33.02 -18.40
C GLY A 333 1.48 -32.18 -17.16
N ASP A 334 0.87 -30.99 -17.13
CA ASP A 334 0.64 -30.15 -15.95
C ASP A 334 1.78 -29.23 -15.48
N ARG A 335 2.46 -28.58 -16.44
CA ARG A 335 2.93 -27.22 -16.15
C ARG A 335 1.72 -26.28 -16.27
N PRO A 336 1.35 -25.51 -15.23
CA PRO A 336 0.51 -24.35 -15.47
C PRO A 336 1.27 -23.45 -16.45
N GLU A 337 0.70 -23.26 -17.64
CA GLU A 337 1.21 -22.28 -18.59
C GLU A 337 1.38 -20.96 -17.85
N ALA A 338 2.57 -20.36 -17.98
CA ALA A 338 2.77 -18.98 -17.55
C ALA A 338 1.68 -18.15 -18.22
N PRO A 339 0.93 -17.30 -17.49
CA PRO A 339 -0.05 -16.44 -18.12
C PRO A 339 0.69 -15.61 -19.16
N VAL A 340 0.26 -15.72 -20.42
CA VAL A 340 0.69 -14.83 -21.49
C VAL A 340 0.34 -13.42 -21.01
N ALA A 341 1.37 -12.60 -20.80
CA ALA A 341 1.18 -11.20 -20.42
C ALA A 341 0.41 -10.51 -21.57
N GLY A 342 -0.87 -10.23 -21.33
CA GLY A 342 -1.74 -9.39 -22.15
C GLY A 342 -2.22 -8.21 -21.33
#